data_AF-A0A349M7U1-F1
#
_entry.id   AF-A0A349M7U1-F1
#
_cell.length_a   1.000
_cell.length_b   1.000
_cell.length_c   1.000
_cell.angle_alpha   90.00
_cell.angle_beta   90.00
_cell.angle_gamma   90.00
#
_symmetry.space_group_name_H-M   'P 1'
#
loop_
_entity.id
_entity.type
_entity.pdbx_description
1 polymer ?
#
loop_
_entity_poly.entity_id
_entity_poly.type
_entity_poly.pdbx_seq_one_letter_code
_entity_poly.pdbx_strand_id
1 'polypeptide(L)'
;MRERNSSADSGGRREQWEQTADQHFDTIPQLSERSARGKVYLVGAGPGDPRLITLKGLDCLRAADVVIYDRLISPLLLEEASSHATRVFAGKEPGCHSMKQEQINALLITYALQGCLVVRLKGGDPFLFGRGGEEALALADAGISFEVVPGVSSAIAVPAYAGIPVTHRDHASSVTIVTGH
;
A
#
# COMPACT_ATOMS: atom_id res chain seq x y z
N MET A 1 9.12 -5.64 -54.21
CA MET A 1 10.07 -4.90 -53.35
C MET A 1 9.69 -5.18 -51.91
N ARG A 2 10.66 -5.57 -51.08
CA ARG A 2 10.54 -6.41 -49.88
C ARG A 2 9.72 -5.80 -48.72
N GLU A 3 9.11 -6.70 -47.95
CA GLU A 3 8.54 -6.53 -46.61
C GLU A 3 9.47 -5.80 -45.64
N ARG A 4 8.88 -5.15 -44.62
CA ARG A 4 9.43 -5.13 -43.25
C ARG A 4 8.33 -4.87 -42.22
N ASN A 5 7.94 -5.95 -41.56
CA ASN A 5 7.51 -5.99 -40.16
C ASN A 5 8.57 -5.32 -39.27
N SER A 6 8.15 -4.64 -38.20
CA SER A 6 9.02 -4.33 -37.06
C SER A 6 8.20 -4.13 -35.79
N SER A 7 7.76 -5.26 -35.25
CA SER A 7 7.59 -5.49 -33.81
C SER A 7 8.95 -5.48 -33.11
N ALA A 8 9.16 -4.52 -32.20
CA ALA A 8 10.12 -4.51 -31.08
C ALA A 8 9.90 -3.18 -30.34
N ASP A 9 9.56 -3.11 -29.06
CA ASP A 9 10.40 -3.55 -27.95
C ASP A 9 9.55 -3.54 -26.65
N SER A 10 9.22 -4.74 -26.16
CA SER A 10 8.52 -4.94 -24.86
C SER A 10 9.24 -5.95 -23.97
N GLY A 11 10.47 -6.34 -24.33
CA GLY A 11 11.22 -7.40 -23.66
C GLY A 11 11.93 -6.96 -22.37
N GLY A 12 12.50 -5.76 -22.31
CA GLY A 12 13.39 -5.37 -21.21
C GLY A 12 12.75 -4.91 -19.89
N ARG A 13 11.41 -4.84 -19.79
CA ARG A 13 10.70 -4.26 -18.63
C ARG A 13 10.13 -5.28 -17.64
N ARG A 14 10.10 -6.57 -18.00
CA ARG A 14 9.61 -7.64 -17.11
C ARG A 14 10.67 -8.07 -16.08
N GLU A 15 11.94 -8.09 -16.47
CA GLU A 15 12.99 -8.81 -15.73
C GLU A 15 13.40 -8.16 -14.40
N GLN A 16 13.33 -6.84 -14.23
CA GLN A 16 13.95 -6.16 -13.09
C GLN A 16 13.08 -6.15 -11.81
N TRP A 17 11.76 -6.09 -11.97
CA TRP A 17 10.83 -6.16 -10.82
C TRP A 17 10.51 -7.62 -10.46
N GLU A 18 10.49 -8.52 -11.44
CA GLU A 18 10.44 -9.97 -11.20
C GLU A 18 11.65 -10.36 -10.35
N GLN A 19 12.86 -9.88 -10.65
CA GLN A 19 14.04 -10.11 -9.80
C GLN A 19 13.93 -9.55 -8.38
N THR A 20 13.29 -8.39 -8.18
CA THR A 20 13.11 -7.81 -6.82
C THR A 20 12.03 -8.57 -6.05
N ALA A 21 10.95 -8.97 -6.73
CA ALA A 21 9.92 -9.83 -6.16
C ALA A 21 10.48 -11.22 -5.83
N ASP A 22 11.27 -11.82 -6.73
CA ASP A 22 11.97 -13.09 -6.58
C ASP A 22 12.95 -13.07 -5.39
N GLN A 23 13.70 -11.98 -5.21
CA GLN A 23 14.55 -11.80 -4.02
C GLN A 23 13.75 -11.71 -2.71
N HIS A 24 12.52 -11.19 -2.74
CA HIS A 24 11.61 -11.18 -1.59
C HIS A 24 10.78 -12.46 -1.45
N PHE A 25 10.66 -13.28 -2.49
CA PHE A 25 9.95 -14.58 -2.47
C PHE A 25 10.76 -15.65 -1.72
N ASP A 26 12.10 -15.61 -1.80
CA ASP A 26 12.98 -16.54 -1.09
C ASP A 26 13.07 -16.31 0.43
N THR A 27 12.61 -15.16 0.92
CA THR A 27 12.63 -14.80 2.35
C THR A 27 11.30 -15.02 3.07
N ILE A 28 10.27 -15.49 2.36
CA ILE A 28 9.02 -15.90 3.01
C ILE A 28 9.36 -17.14 3.84
N PRO A 29 9.15 -17.14 5.17
CA PRO A 29 9.28 -18.35 5.96
C PRO A 29 8.48 -19.46 5.30
N GLN A 30 8.97 -20.71 5.29
CA GLN A 30 8.17 -21.85 4.85
C GLN A 30 6.95 -21.97 5.76
N LEU A 31 5.90 -21.18 5.47
CA LEU A 31 4.62 -21.13 6.15
C LEU A 31 3.89 -22.41 5.77
N SER A 32 4.29 -23.48 6.46
CA SER A 32 3.72 -24.81 6.29
C SER A 32 2.20 -24.76 6.45
N GLU A 33 1.51 -25.37 5.48
CA GLU A 33 0.10 -25.77 5.55
C GLU A 33 -0.98 -24.70 5.77
N ARG A 34 -0.86 -23.51 5.16
CA ARG A 34 -2.05 -22.65 4.98
C ARG A 34 -2.77 -23.02 3.68
N SER A 35 -3.68 -23.98 3.77
CA SER A 35 -4.56 -24.38 2.65
C SER A 35 -5.61 -23.32 2.27
N ALA A 36 -5.70 -22.21 2.99
CA ALA A 36 -6.66 -21.13 2.74
C ALA A 36 -5.95 -19.91 2.12
N ARG A 37 -6.61 -19.26 1.15
CA ARG A 37 -6.15 -17.96 0.62
C ARG A 37 -5.94 -16.98 1.78
N GLY A 38 -4.88 -16.20 1.68
CA GLY A 38 -4.54 -15.14 2.60
C GLY A 38 -5.54 -13.98 2.53
N LYS A 39 -5.29 -12.96 3.35
CA LYS A 39 -6.14 -11.77 3.45
C LYS A 39 -5.30 -10.51 3.34
N VAL A 40 -5.83 -9.51 2.65
CA VAL A 40 -5.18 -8.20 2.51
C VAL A 40 -5.88 -7.16 3.38
N TYR A 41 -5.11 -6.36 4.12
CA TYR A 41 -5.60 -5.18 4.83
C TYR A 41 -5.05 -3.92 4.16
N LEU A 42 -5.93 -3.06 3.65
CA LEU A 42 -5.59 -1.73 3.16
C LEU A 42 -5.66 -0.76 4.34
N VAL A 43 -4.51 -0.42 4.93
CA VAL A 43 -4.44 0.27 6.23
C VAL A 43 -3.96 1.71 6.06
N GLY A 44 -4.72 2.65 6.61
CA GLY A 44 -4.31 4.05 6.76
C GLY A 44 -3.35 4.22 7.93
N ALA A 45 -2.14 4.66 7.65
CA ALA A 45 -1.06 4.89 8.62
C ALA A 45 -1.20 6.20 9.40
N GLY A 46 -2.11 7.09 8.98
CA GLY A 46 -2.18 8.45 9.51
C GLY A 46 -1.19 9.42 8.83
N PRO A 47 -1.11 10.67 9.30
CA PRO A 47 -0.40 11.75 8.59
C PRO A 47 1.12 11.78 8.84
N GLY A 48 1.66 10.92 9.71
CA GLY A 48 3.10 10.82 9.97
C GLY A 48 3.45 10.40 11.40
N ASP A 49 2.82 11.02 12.41
CA ASP A 49 2.99 10.60 13.82
C ASP A 49 2.48 9.15 13.98
N PRO A 50 3.34 8.18 14.36
CA PRO A 50 2.95 6.79 14.50
C PRO A 50 1.77 6.56 15.45
N ARG A 51 1.54 7.48 16.40
CA ARG A 51 0.43 7.39 17.37
C ARG A 51 -0.94 7.74 16.77
N LEU A 52 -0.97 8.26 15.55
CA LEU A 52 -2.20 8.55 14.82
C LEU A 52 -2.66 7.40 13.92
N ILE A 53 -1.93 6.27 13.91
CA ILE A 53 -2.51 5.02 13.41
C ILE A 53 -3.68 4.61 14.32
N THR A 54 -4.70 3.99 13.74
CA THR A 54 -5.80 3.43 14.53
C THR A 54 -5.33 2.17 15.26
N LEU A 55 -5.96 1.82 16.40
CA LEU A 55 -5.65 0.58 17.12
C LEU A 55 -5.75 -0.64 16.19
N LYS A 56 -6.81 -0.71 15.39
CA LYS A 56 -6.99 -1.76 14.38
C LYS A 56 -5.88 -1.78 13.33
N GLY A 57 -5.43 -0.62 12.86
CA GLY A 57 -4.32 -0.53 11.92
C GLY A 57 -3.01 -1.06 12.50
N LEU A 58 -2.75 -0.73 13.77
CA LEU A 58 -1.59 -1.22 14.52
C LEU A 58 -1.66 -2.74 14.74
N ASP A 59 -2.83 -3.25 15.10
CA ASP A 59 -3.05 -4.70 15.28
C ASP A 59 -2.83 -5.46 13.96
N CYS A 60 -3.34 -4.93 12.84
CA CYS A 60 -3.08 -5.49 11.51
C CYS A 60 -1.58 -5.49 11.18
N LEU A 61 -0.89 -4.36 11.44
CA LEU A 61 0.54 -4.21 11.14
C LEU A 61 1.40 -5.19 11.94
N ARG A 62 1.11 -5.36 13.23
CA ARG A 62 1.81 -6.31 14.12
C ARG A 62 1.58 -7.77 13.74
N ALA A 63 0.43 -8.09 13.15
CA ALA A 63 0.07 -9.44 12.72
C ALA A 63 0.49 -9.78 11.28
N ALA A 64 1.07 -8.82 10.54
CA ALA A 64 1.38 -8.98 9.12
C ALA A 64 2.51 -9.97 8.87
N ASP A 65 2.31 -10.86 7.89
CA ASP A 65 3.38 -11.66 7.29
C ASP A 65 4.16 -10.81 6.28
N VAL A 66 3.46 -9.91 5.57
CA VAL A 66 4.02 -9.02 4.55
C VAL A 66 3.48 -7.61 4.71
N VAL A 67 4.36 -6.61 4.69
CA VAL A 67 4.00 -5.19 4.75
C VAL A 67 4.47 -4.49 3.47
N ILE A 68 3.52 -4.10 2.61
CA ILE A 68 3.77 -3.31 1.41
C ILE A 68 3.48 -1.85 1.71
N TYR A 69 4.48 -0.97 1.64
CA TYR A 69 4.37 0.40 2.14
C TYR A 69 4.89 1.46 1.17
N ASP A 70 4.36 2.69 1.28
CA ASP A 70 4.76 3.85 0.47
C ASP A 70 5.90 4.66 1.09
N ARG A 71 6.47 5.59 0.31
CA ARG A 71 7.58 6.47 0.73
C ARG A 71 7.31 7.28 2.00
N LEU A 72 6.08 7.73 2.21
CA LEU A 72 5.75 8.66 3.28
C LEU A 72 5.46 7.99 4.63
N ILE A 73 5.62 6.66 4.72
CA ILE A 73 5.42 5.94 5.97
C ILE A 73 6.62 6.17 6.88
N SER A 74 6.35 6.50 8.14
CA SER A 74 7.37 6.69 9.18
C SER A 74 8.14 5.40 9.45
N PRO A 75 9.48 5.40 9.47
CA PRO A 75 10.28 4.23 9.86
C PRO A 75 9.91 3.69 11.26
N LEU A 76 9.61 4.58 12.21
CA LEU A 76 9.19 4.20 13.57
C LEU A 76 7.88 3.41 13.56
N LEU A 77 6.97 3.70 12.63
CA LEU A 77 5.75 2.92 12.50
C LEU A 77 6.03 1.55 11.88
N LEU A 78 6.95 1.47 10.91
CA LEU A 78 7.35 0.18 10.31
C LEU A 78 8.03 -0.75 11.32
N GLU A 79 8.66 -0.21 12.37
CA GLU A 79 9.23 -1.00 13.48
C GLU A 79 8.18 -1.75 14.30
N GLU A 80 6.90 -1.33 14.25
CA GLU A 80 5.80 -2.06 14.88
C GLU A 80 5.43 -3.35 14.13
N ALA A 81 5.83 -3.48 12.86
CA ALA A 81 5.66 -4.72 12.12
C ALA A 81 6.48 -5.83 12.77
N SER A 82 5.93 -7.04 12.79
CA SER A 82 6.61 -8.22 13.32
C SER A 82 8.02 -8.38 12.76
N SER A 83 8.95 -8.90 13.56
CA SER A 83 10.33 -9.17 13.12
C SER A 83 10.43 -10.22 12.00
N HIS A 84 9.41 -11.07 11.84
CA HIS A 84 9.32 -12.02 10.73
C HIS A 84 8.64 -11.45 9.49
N ALA A 85 8.08 -10.23 9.57
CA ALA A 85 7.33 -9.65 8.47
C ALA A 85 8.26 -9.20 7.33
N THR A 86 8.00 -9.66 6.11
CA THR A 86 8.71 -9.15 4.93
C THR A 86 8.21 -7.75 4.61
N ARG A 87 9.12 -6.77 4.54
CA ARG A 87 8.81 -5.37 4.24
C ARG A 87 9.14 -5.08 2.78
N VAL A 88 8.14 -4.69 2.00
CA VAL A 88 8.27 -4.42 0.56
C VAL A 88 7.97 -2.95 0.29
N PHE A 89 8.95 -2.26 -0.27
CA PHE A 89 8.82 -0.85 -0.60
C PHE A 89 8.14 -0.64 -1.96
N ALA A 90 7.02 0.09 -1.97
CA ALA A 90 6.24 0.40 -3.18
C ALA A 90 6.41 1.86 -3.66
N GLY A 91 7.28 2.65 -3.00
CA GLY A 91 7.48 4.06 -3.31
C GLY A 91 8.44 4.34 -4.48
N LYS A 92 8.66 5.63 -4.78
CA LYS A 92 9.73 6.06 -5.71
C LYS A 92 11.04 6.22 -4.93
N GLU A 93 12.07 5.49 -5.28
CA GLU A 93 13.44 5.89 -4.95
C GLU A 93 13.91 6.98 -5.92
N PRO A 94 14.73 7.95 -5.48
CA PRO A 94 15.35 8.91 -6.38
C PRO A 94 16.21 8.17 -7.43
N GLY A 95 15.83 8.24 -8.71
CA GLY A 95 16.56 7.62 -9.82
C GLY A 95 15.97 6.31 -10.36
N CYS A 96 14.97 5.71 -9.69
CA CYS A 96 14.27 4.52 -10.17
C CYS A 96 12.86 4.83 -10.69
N HIS A 97 12.44 4.14 -11.76
CA HIS A 97 11.06 4.20 -12.22
C HIS A 97 10.13 3.64 -11.14
N SER A 98 9.09 4.41 -10.79
CA SER A 98 8.13 4.00 -9.76
C SER A 98 7.49 2.66 -10.10
N MET A 99 7.29 1.81 -9.09
CA MET A 99 6.40 0.67 -9.25
C MET A 99 5.03 1.20 -9.70
N LYS A 100 4.55 0.70 -10.84
CA LYS A 100 3.23 1.05 -11.36
C LYS A 100 2.16 0.45 -10.46
N GLN A 101 0.96 1.02 -10.49
CA GLN A 101 -0.13 0.52 -9.64
C GLN A 101 -0.47 -0.93 -9.92
N GLU A 102 -0.43 -1.32 -11.19
CA GLU A 102 -0.71 -2.69 -11.61
C GLU A 102 0.28 -3.68 -11.00
N GLN A 103 1.54 -3.26 -10.80
CA GLN A 103 2.57 -4.07 -10.16
C GLN A 103 2.33 -4.16 -8.64
N ILE A 104 1.93 -3.07 -7.98
CA ILE A 104 1.53 -3.09 -6.56
C ILE A 104 0.34 -4.04 -6.36
N ASN A 105 -0.68 -3.93 -7.23
CA ASN A 105 -1.86 -4.78 -7.21
C ASN A 105 -1.47 -6.25 -7.39
N ALA A 106 -0.58 -6.55 -8.34
CA ALA A 106 -0.07 -7.89 -8.56
C ALA A 106 0.64 -8.45 -7.32
N LEU A 107 1.50 -7.66 -6.66
CA LEU A 107 2.16 -8.08 -5.41
C LEU A 107 1.16 -8.41 -4.30
N LEU A 108 0.15 -7.56 -4.09
CA LEU A 108 -0.89 -7.80 -3.10
C LEU A 108 -1.60 -9.13 -3.35
N ILE A 109 -1.97 -9.40 -4.60
CA ILE A 109 -2.64 -10.63 -5.02
C ILE A 109 -1.71 -11.83 -4.82
N THR A 110 -0.45 -11.75 -5.26
CA THR A 110 0.49 -12.87 -5.21
C THR A 110 0.76 -13.32 -3.78
N TYR A 111 1.08 -12.39 -2.86
CA TYR A 111 1.31 -12.75 -1.46
C TYR A 111 0.04 -13.32 -0.80
N ALA A 112 -1.14 -12.76 -1.13
CA ALA A 112 -2.39 -13.30 -0.61
C ALA A 112 -2.70 -14.71 -1.14
N LEU A 113 -2.39 -15.00 -2.41
CA LEU A 113 -2.54 -16.35 -2.98
C LEU A 113 -1.60 -17.38 -2.31
N GLN A 114 -0.47 -16.93 -1.76
CA GLN A 114 0.44 -17.75 -0.97
C GLN A 114 -0.03 -17.97 0.47
N GLY A 115 -1.21 -17.48 0.87
CA GLY A 115 -1.74 -17.68 2.22
C GLY A 115 -1.29 -16.62 3.24
N CYS A 116 -0.56 -15.58 2.80
CA CYS A 116 -0.03 -14.55 3.69
C CYS A 116 -1.12 -13.58 4.16
N LEU A 117 -0.98 -13.07 5.38
CA LEU A 117 -1.64 -11.88 5.85
C LEU A 117 -0.84 -10.66 5.39
N VAL A 118 -1.40 -9.94 4.41
CA VAL A 118 -0.71 -8.82 3.75
C VAL A 118 -1.27 -7.51 4.26
N VAL A 119 -0.41 -6.60 4.67
CA VAL A 119 -0.77 -5.21 5.00
C VAL A 119 -0.26 -4.30 3.90
N ARG A 120 -1.17 -3.60 3.24
CA ARG A 120 -0.87 -2.44 2.39
C ARG A 120 -0.95 -1.19 3.24
N LEU A 121 0.19 -0.70 3.70
CA LEU A 121 0.28 0.45 4.60
C LEU A 121 0.40 1.75 3.79
N LYS A 122 -0.62 2.61 3.90
CA LYS A 122 -0.79 3.81 3.07
C LYS A 122 -0.78 5.06 3.94
N GLY A 123 -0.13 6.13 3.48
CA GLY A 123 -0.12 7.40 4.21
C GLY A 123 -1.52 8.01 4.29
N GLY A 124 -1.86 8.59 5.44
CA GLY A 124 -3.18 9.17 5.68
C GLY A 124 -4.28 8.11 5.74
N ASP A 125 -5.25 8.23 4.83
CA ASP A 125 -6.38 7.32 4.68
C ASP A 125 -6.32 6.60 3.31
N PRO A 126 -6.63 5.28 3.21
CA PRO A 126 -6.54 4.54 1.96
C PRO A 126 -7.38 5.13 0.81
N PHE A 127 -8.51 5.77 1.12
CA PHE A 127 -9.52 6.19 0.15
C PHE A 127 -9.51 7.69 -0.15
N LEU A 128 -8.69 8.49 0.54
CA LEU A 128 -8.50 9.90 0.18
C LEU A 128 -7.23 10.10 -0.66
N PHE A 129 -7.38 10.18 -1.98
CA PHE A 129 -6.28 10.30 -2.96
C PHE A 129 -5.19 9.23 -2.84
N GLY A 130 -5.45 8.15 -2.10
CA GLY A 130 -4.49 7.08 -1.85
C GLY A 130 -4.54 5.95 -2.88
N ARG A 131 -5.49 5.95 -3.82
CA ARG A 131 -5.72 4.84 -4.78
C ARG A 131 -6.13 3.51 -4.14
N GLY A 132 -6.54 3.50 -2.87
CA GLY A 132 -7.00 2.28 -2.20
C GLY A 132 -8.21 1.64 -2.88
N GLY A 133 -9.04 2.42 -3.57
CA GLY A 133 -10.15 1.90 -4.36
C GLY A 133 -9.70 1.04 -5.54
N GLU A 134 -8.63 1.42 -6.24
CA GLU A 134 -8.05 0.65 -7.34
C GLU A 134 -7.44 -0.67 -6.84
N GLU A 135 -6.76 -0.62 -5.69
CA GLU A 135 -6.20 -1.80 -5.01
C GLU A 135 -7.32 -2.76 -4.56
N ALA A 136 -8.39 -2.23 -3.96
CA ALA A 136 -9.56 -2.99 -3.53
C ALA A 136 -10.29 -3.68 -4.70
N LEU A 137 -10.47 -2.98 -5.82
CA LEU A 137 -11.07 -3.54 -7.03
C LEU A 137 -10.26 -4.72 -7.57
N ALA A 138 -8.94 -4.55 -7.69
CA ALA A 138 -8.06 -5.62 -8.18
C ALA A 138 -8.10 -6.87 -7.27
N LEU A 139 -8.19 -6.67 -5.94
CA LEU A 139 -8.33 -7.76 -4.97
C LEU A 139 -9.68 -8.48 -5.10
N ALA A 140 -10.76 -7.72 -5.26
CA ALA A 140 -12.10 -8.26 -5.48
C ALA A 140 -12.16 -9.10 -6.76
N ASP A 141 -11.62 -8.58 -7.87
CA ASP A 141 -11.59 -9.26 -9.17
C ASP A 141 -10.77 -10.56 -9.12
N ALA A 142 -9.72 -10.61 -8.31
CA ALA A 142 -8.92 -11.81 -8.08
C ALA A 142 -9.55 -12.80 -7.07
N GLY A 143 -10.69 -12.44 -6.45
CA GLY A 143 -11.33 -13.24 -5.40
C GLY A 143 -10.47 -13.35 -4.13
N ILE A 144 -9.72 -12.30 -3.81
CA ILE A 144 -8.93 -12.20 -2.58
C ILE A 144 -9.76 -11.49 -1.52
N SER A 145 -9.84 -12.08 -0.33
CA SER A 145 -10.49 -11.42 0.81
C SER A 145 -9.66 -10.22 1.24
N PHE A 146 -10.31 -9.06 1.39
CA PHE A 146 -9.64 -7.86 1.87
C PHE A 146 -10.51 -7.06 2.81
N GLU A 147 -9.87 -6.15 3.53
CA GLU A 147 -10.53 -5.22 4.43
C GLU A 147 -9.83 -3.87 4.42
N VAL A 148 -10.62 -2.80 4.46
CA VAL A 148 -10.11 -1.43 4.54
C VAL A 148 -10.14 -0.97 5.98
N VAL A 149 -9.00 -0.54 6.48
CA VAL A 149 -8.84 0.04 7.82
C VAL A 149 -8.59 1.54 7.65
N PRO A 150 -9.57 2.39 7.97
CA PRO A 150 -9.43 3.84 7.82
C PRO A 150 -8.27 4.40 8.64
N GLY A 151 -7.73 5.53 8.17
CA GLY A 151 -6.66 6.26 8.84
C GLY A 151 -6.98 7.74 9.02
N VAL A 152 -6.24 8.41 9.89
CA VAL A 152 -6.36 9.86 10.07
C VAL A 152 -5.77 10.56 8.84
N SER A 153 -6.61 11.20 8.03
CA SER A 153 -6.15 11.91 6.84
C SER A 153 -5.38 13.19 7.17
N SER A 154 -4.32 13.46 6.41
CA SER A 154 -3.57 14.72 6.46
C SER A 154 -4.44 15.95 6.16
N ALA A 155 -5.51 15.78 5.38
CA ALA A 155 -6.45 16.85 5.05
C ALA A 155 -7.13 17.47 6.28
N ILE A 156 -7.25 16.71 7.38
CA ILE A 156 -7.85 17.18 8.63
C ILE A 156 -6.76 17.36 9.71
N ALA A 157 -5.82 16.41 9.80
CA ALA A 157 -4.83 16.44 10.86
C ALA A 157 -3.80 17.56 10.70
N VAL A 158 -3.32 17.85 9.48
CA VAL A 158 -2.30 18.89 9.30
C VAL A 158 -2.83 20.27 9.72
N PRO A 159 -4.04 20.71 9.29
CA PRO A 159 -4.65 21.93 9.82
C PRO A 159 -4.81 21.90 11.35
N ALA A 160 -5.27 20.80 11.93
CA ALA A 160 -5.46 20.68 13.38
C ALA A 160 -4.16 20.88 14.16
N TYR A 161 -3.04 20.28 13.71
CA TYR A 161 -1.72 20.48 14.31
C TYR A 161 -1.16 21.89 14.10
N ALA A 162 -1.67 22.63 13.11
CA ALA A 162 -1.40 24.05 12.92
C ALA A 162 -2.37 24.98 13.69
N GLY A 163 -3.31 24.43 14.48
CA GLY A 163 -4.31 25.20 15.21
C GLY A 163 -5.45 25.74 14.33
N ILE A 164 -5.66 25.17 13.14
CA ILE A 164 -6.65 25.61 12.16
C ILE A 164 -7.74 24.53 12.04
N PRO A 165 -8.94 24.74 12.60
CA PRO A 165 -10.04 23.79 12.43
C PRO A 165 -10.58 23.89 10.99
N VAL A 166 -10.80 22.73 10.34
CA VAL A 166 -11.33 22.68 8.96
C VAL A 166 -12.79 23.12 8.86
N THR A 167 -13.53 23.11 9.98
CA THR A 167 -14.88 23.66 10.07
C THR A 167 -15.01 24.47 11.35
N HIS A 168 -15.85 25.49 11.31
CA HIS A 168 -16.28 26.23 12.49
C HIS A 168 -17.66 26.80 12.19
N ARG A 169 -18.58 26.72 13.16
CA ARG A 169 -20.01 27.04 12.92
C ARG A 169 -20.24 28.44 12.32
N ASP A 170 -19.39 29.40 12.69
CA ASP A 170 -19.49 30.80 12.25
C ASP A 170 -18.60 31.12 11.03
N HIS A 171 -17.76 30.19 10.56
CA HIS A 171 -16.79 30.44 9.48
C HIS A 171 -16.95 29.52 8.27
N ALA A 172 -17.26 28.24 8.47
CA ALA A 172 -17.34 27.27 7.39
C ALA A 172 -18.31 26.12 7.74
N SER A 173 -19.37 26.00 6.94
CA SER A 173 -20.34 24.90 6.97
C SER A 173 -20.02 23.75 6.01
N SER A 174 -18.95 23.88 5.21
CA SER A 174 -18.51 22.88 4.24
C SER A 174 -16.98 22.81 4.17
N VAL A 175 -16.49 21.64 3.76
CA VAL A 175 -15.07 21.38 3.48
C VAL A 175 -14.98 20.68 2.13
N THR A 176 -14.07 21.15 1.28
CA THR A 176 -13.77 20.51 0.01
C THR A 176 -12.30 20.11 -0.01
N ILE A 177 -12.03 18.85 -0.33
CA ILE A 177 -10.68 18.31 -0.47
C ILE A 177 -10.45 18.04 -1.95
N VAL A 178 -9.44 18.67 -2.54
CA VAL A 178 -9.11 18.57 -3.97
C VAL A 178 -7.65 18.19 -4.16
N THR A 179 -7.36 17.44 -5.23
CA THR A 179 -5.99 17.22 -5.69
C THR A 179 -5.52 18.44 -6.49
N GLY A 180 -4.26 18.84 -6.30
CA GLY A 180 -3.60 19.90 -7.08
C GLY A 180 -2.64 19.37 -8.15
N HIS A 181 -2.65 18.06 -8.38
CA HIS A 181 -1.84 17.36 -9.39
C HIS A 181 -2.63 17.17 -10.69
#